data_AF-A0A8G1UDU3-F1
#
_entry.id   AF-A0A8G1UDU3-F1
#
_cell.length_a   1.000
_cell.length_b   1.000
_cell.length_c   1.000
_cell.angle_alpha   90.00
_cell.angle_beta   90.00
_cell.angle_gamma   90.00
#
_symmetry.space_group_name_H-M   'P 1'
#
loop_
_entity.id
_entity.type
_entity.pdbx_description
1 polymer ?
#
loop_
_entity_poly.entity_id
_entity_poly.type
_entity_poly.pdbx_seq_one_letter_code
_entity_poly.pdbx_strand_id
1 'polypeptide(L)'
;MPVSEAATGPVAPADPTVRLTEQHTPPPGPAVPFATGPGPFATGPVPAPAPAPAAGREERRRGVSWKTLLVVALVTLLAGTTGGLVLMKQLGKNDKKDDRPVATRTVTVGPSPAGGGVGGDGGSQDRVSAPPSASASASAGAKTSASASAHQSGAPAGFTAVYTDRALSAPSNDYGFDLLNGKVVPTSVSDTLVRPSYDKLYVPDDFDRYLSKSDSLSPQECSDAIDKNPSASFPYGDLPPGRLICVRNRQSWGVAIMKITNVGNDGAVSLSLSYYRYNG
;
A
#
# COMPACT_ATOMS: atom_id res chain seq x y z
N MET A 1 -9.75 48.47 -59.03
CA MET A 1 -10.97 47.85 -58.50
C MET A 1 -10.56 46.90 -57.39
N PRO A 2 -10.58 47.29 -56.10
CA PRO A 2 -10.36 46.35 -55.01
C PRO A 2 -11.64 45.52 -54.78
N VAL A 3 -11.46 44.21 -54.63
CA VAL A 3 -12.54 43.23 -54.43
C VAL A 3 -12.78 43.11 -52.93
N SER A 4 -14.00 43.40 -52.48
CA SER A 4 -14.42 43.28 -51.09
C SER A 4 -14.64 41.82 -50.72
N GLU A 5 -13.84 41.27 -49.80
CA GLU A 5 -14.13 40.00 -49.14
C GLU A 5 -15.08 40.20 -47.95
N ALA A 6 -16.13 39.39 -47.91
CA ALA A 6 -17.20 39.44 -46.92
C ALA A 6 -16.82 38.73 -45.62
N ALA A 7 -17.27 39.29 -44.50
CA ALA A 7 -17.06 38.78 -43.15
C ALA A 7 -17.90 37.53 -42.86
N THR A 8 -17.24 36.43 -42.49
CA THR A 8 -17.86 35.21 -42.00
C THR A 8 -18.10 35.34 -40.48
N GLY A 9 -19.35 35.50 -40.07
CA GLY A 9 -19.76 35.48 -38.67
C GLY A 9 -19.77 34.07 -38.06
N PRO A 10 -19.76 33.95 -36.72
CA PRO A 10 -19.67 32.67 -36.02
C PRO A 10 -20.99 31.88 -36.06
N VAL A 11 -20.90 30.59 -36.37
CA VAL A 11 -21.99 29.62 -36.32
C VAL A 11 -22.14 29.12 -34.88
N ALA A 12 -23.33 29.29 -34.29
CA ALA A 12 -23.66 28.75 -32.98
C ALA A 12 -23.90 27.22 -33.07
N PRO A 13 -23.42 26.42 -32.10
CA PRO A 13 -23.72 25.00 -32.05
C PRO A 13 -25.16 24.75 -31.60
N ALA A 14 -25.81 23.80 -32.27
CA ALA A 14 -27.15 23.32 -31.97
C ALA A 14 -27.19 22.50 -30.68
N ASP A 15 -28.26 22.71 -29.91
CA ASP A 15 -28.58 22.07 -28.64
C ASP A 15 -29.11 20.64 -28.86
N PRO A 16 -28.45 19.56 -28.38
CA PRO A 16 -29.00 18.22 -28.47
C PRO A 16 -30.03 17.98 -27.36
N THR A 17 -31.30 18.10 -27.73
CA THR A 17 -32.44 17.53 -26.99
C THR A 17 -32.28 16.01 -26.90
N VAL A 18 -31.73 15.50 -25.80
CA VAL A 18 -31.71 14.05 -25.53
C VAL A 18 -33.07 13.63 -25.00
N ARG A 19 -33.72 12.74 -25.77
CA ARG A 19 -35.04 12.19 -25.51
C ARG A 19 -35.04 11.20 -24.36
N LEU A 20 -36.11 11.30 -23.58
CA LEU A 20 -36.52 10.43 -22.49
C LEU A 20 -37.35 9.26 -23.05
N THR A 21 -36.74 8.07 -23.17
CA THR A 21 -37.38 6.73 -23.35
C THR A 21 -36.26 5.74 -23.06
N GLU A 22 -36.35 4.71 -22.23
CA GLU A 22 -37.41 3.71 -22.12
C GLU A 22 -37.14 2.89 -20.84
N GLN A 23 -38.13 2.77 -19.97
CA GLN A 23 -38.03 2.05 -18.71
C GLN A 23 -38.26 0.56 -18.97
N HIS A 24 -37.18 -0.19 -19.22
CA HIS A 24 -37.25 -1.65 -19.36
C HIS A 24 -37.56 -2.29 -18.00
N THR A 25 -38.80 -2.77 -17.86
CA THR A 25 -39.22 -3.59 -16.72
C THR A 25 -38.81 -5.03 -17.01
N PRO A 26 -38.00 -5.69 -16.17
CA PRO A 26 -37.65 -7.10 -16.37
C PRO A 26 -38.87 -8.00 -16.13
N PRO A 27 -38.99 -9.14 -16.85
CA PRO A 27 -40.09 -10.08 -16.68
C PRO A 27 -40.01 -10.79 -15.31
N PRO A 28 -41.16 -11.16 -14.72
CA PRO A 28 -41.20 -11.94 -13.48
C PRO A 28 -40.62 -13.34 -13.70
N GLY A 29 -39.59 -13.68 -12.93
CA GLY A 29 -39.02 -15.03 -12.90
C GLY A 29 -39.97 -16.05 -12.26
N PRO A 30 -39.80 -17.36 -12.55
CA PRO A 30 -40.64 -18.42 -12.01
C PRO A 30 -40.47 -18.58 -10.49
N ALA A 31 -41.60 -18.71 -9.80
CA ALA A 31 -41.67 -18.98 -8.37
C ALA A 31 -41.07 -20.36 -8.04
N VAL A 32 -40.04 -20.38 -7.20
CA VAL A 32 -39.53 -21.61 -6.59
C VAL A 32 -40.39 -21.97 -5.36
N PRO A 33 -40.96 -23.18 -5.27
CA PRO A 33 -41.67 -23.61 -4.08
C PRO A 33 -40.69 -23.90 -2.94
N PHE A 34 -40.96 -23.31 -1.78
CA PHE A 34 -40.35 -23.68 -0.50
C PHE A 34 -40.70 -25.12 -0.17
N ALA A 35 -39.71 -26.01 -0.21
CA ALA A 35 -39.83 -27.35 0.36
C ALA A 35 -39.63 -27.28 1.88
N THR A 36 -40.75 -27.32 2.59
CA THR A 36 -40.88 -27.70 4.00
C THR A 36 -40.41 -29.13 4.24
N GLY A 37 -39.67 -29.36 5.32
CA GLY A 37 -39.66 -30.67 6.00
C GLY A 37 -38.36 -31.07 6.71
N PRO A 38 -38.33 -31.11 8.06
CA PRO A 38 -37.30 -31.80 8.82
C PRO A 38 -37.67 -33.29 9.00
N GLY A 39 -36.80 -34.19 8.54
CA GLY A 39 -36.93 -35.64 8.73
C GLY A 39 -35.87 -36.18 9.71
N PRO A 40 -36.24 -37.03 10.69
CA PRO A 40 -35.32 -37.57 11.69
C PRO A 40 -34.46 -38.71 11.11
N PHE A 41 -33.14 -38.65 11.30
CA PHE A 41 -32.26 -39.75 10.95
C PHE A 41 -32.39 -40.89 11.95
N ALA A 42 -32.87 -42.02 11.45
CA ALA A 42 -32.90 -43.31 12.10
C ALA A 42 -31.48 -43.86 12.32
N THR A 43 -31.26 -44.38 13.52
CA THR A 43 -30.11 -45.18 13.94
C THR A 43 -30.12 -46.54 13.25
N GLY A 44 -29.10 -46.85 12.46
CA GLY A 44 -28.82 -48.18 11.94
C GLY A 44 -27.35 -48.57 12.19
N PRO A 45 -27.03 -49.83 12.53
CA PRO A 45 -25.68 -50.26 12.87
C PRO A 45 -24.79 -50.42 11.62
N VAL A 46 -23.57 -49.89 11.70
CA VAL A 46 -22.54 -49.98 10.65
C VAL A 46 -21.87 -51.36 10.68
N PRO A 47 -21.80 -52.09 9.54
CA PRO A 47 -21.10 -53.36 9.47
C PRO A 47 -19.57 -53.18 9.43
N ALA A 48 -18.86 -54.10 10.08
CA ALA A 48 -17.40 -54.13 10.17
C ALA A 48 -16.72 -54.44 8.82
N PRO A 49 -15.59 -53.79 8.47
CA PRO A 49 -14.83 -54.13 7.29
C PRO A 49 -13.90 -55.34 7.50
N ALA A 50 -13.86 -56.21 6.49
CA ALA A 50 -12.99 -57.38 6.38
C ALA A 50 -11.51 -57.00 6.13
N PRO A 51 -10.54 -57.89 6.46
CA PRO A 51 -9.11 -57.60 6.36
C PRO A 51 -8.56 -57.73 4.93
N ALA A 52 -7.73 -56.78 4.52
CA ALA A 52 -6.99 -56.83 3.26
C ALA A 52 -5.61 -57.52 3.42
N PRO A 53 -5.12 -58.24 2.39
CA PRO A 53 -3.86 -58.99 2.43
C PRO A 53 -2.63 -58.10 2.22
N ALA A 54 -1.49 -58.67 2.64
CA ALA A 54 -0.20 -58.03 2.79
C ALA A 54 0.61 -57.84 1.50
N ALA A 55 1.54 -56.88 1.62
CA ALA A 55 2.87 -56.79 1.01
C ALA A 55 3.03 -56.23 -0.41
N GLY A 56 3.69 -55.06 -0.48
CA GLY A 56 4.30 -54.55 -1.71
C GLY A 56 4.91 -53.14 -1.59
N ARG A 57 6.17 -53.08 -1.16
CA ARG A 57 7.21 -52.03 -1.40
C ARG A 57 7.05 -50.60 -0.86
N GLU A 58 7.87 -50.38 0.18
CA GLU A 58 8.65 -49.20 0.57
C GLU A 58 8.80 -48.02 -0.41
N GLU A 59 8.46 -46.81 0.05
CA GLU A 59 9.41 -45.68 0.02
C GLU A 59 9.23 -44.83 1.28
N ARG A 60 10.14 -45.01 2.24
CA ARG A 60 10.23 -44.21 3.47
C ARG A 60 10.76 -42.82 3.13
N ARG A 61 9.96 -41.77 3.30
CA ARG A 61 10.48 -40.41 3.54
C ARG A 61 10.27 -40.05 5.01
N ARG A 62 11.38 -40.13 5.74
CA ARG A 62 11.51 -39.90 7.18
C ARG A 62 11.20 -38.44 7.51
N GLY A 63 10.23 -38.22 8.39
CA GLY A 63 10.02 -36.93 9.04
C GLY A 63 11.21 -36.58 9.93
N VAL A 64 11.77 -35.39 9.75
CA VAL A 64 12.80 -34.83 10.61
C VAL A 64 12.13 -34.24 11.85
N SER A 65 12.46 -34.83 13.00
CA SER A 65 11.99 -34.41 14.32
C SER A 65 12.50 -33.01 14.65
N TRP A 66 11.58 -32.09 14.97
CA TRP A 66 11.87 -30.70 15.37
C TRP A 66 12.86 -30.59 16.55
N LYS A 67 12.96 -31.64 17.36
CA LYS A 67 13.92 -31.69 18.48
C LYS A 67 15.39 -31.73 18.02
N THR A 68 15.68 -32.17 16.79
CA THR A 68 17.04 -32.13 16.23
C THR A 68 17.44 -30.72 15.76
N LEU A 69 16.47 -29.88 15.36
CA LEU A 69 16.74 -28.49 14.96
C LEU A 69 17.15 -27.61 16.16
N LEU A 70 16.68 -27.91 17.37
CA LEU A 70 17.07 -27.15 18.57
C LEU A 70 18.53 -27.39 18.99
N VAL A 71 19.11 -28.54 18.66
CA VAL A 71 20.52 -28.82 19.00
C VAL A 71 21.49 -28.12 18.03
N VAL A 72 21.12 -27.97 16.74
CA VAL A 72 21.97 -27.30 15.74
C VAL A 72 22.03 -25.78 15.98
N ALA A 73 20.95 -25.16 16.50
CA ALA A 73 20.92 -23.75 16.87
C ALA A 73 21.78 -23.43 18.12
N LEU A 74 21.95 -24.39 19.04
CA LEU A 74 22.80 -24.18 20.23
C LEU A 74 24.30 -24.30 19.90
N VAL A 75 24.68 -25.07 18.88
CA VAL A 75 26.08 -25.31 18.51
C VAL A 75 26.64 -24.23 17.56
N THR A 76 25.80 -23.53 16.80
CA THR A 76 26.24 -22.42 15.93
C THR A 76 26.44 -21.09 16.66
N LEU A 77 26.02 -20.98 17.93
CA LEU A 77 26.15 -19.75 18.72
C LEU A 77 27.44 -19.65 19.56
N LEU A 78 28.32 -20.66 19.52
CA LEU A 78 29.55 -20.72 20.34
C LEU A 78 30.86 -20.88 19.56
N ALA A 79 30.83 -20.88 18.23
CA ALA A 79 32.03 -21.00 17.39
C ALA A 79 31.96 -20.05 16.19
N GLY A 80 32.20 -18.75 16.43
CA GLY A 80 32.19 -17.77 15.36
C GLY A 80 32.70 -16.36 15.70
N THR A 81 33.38 -16.18 16.82
CA THR A 81 34.12 -14.94 17.14
C THR A 81 35.61 -15.21 17.03
N THR A 82 36.18 -15.05 15.83
CA THR A 82 37.59 -14.67 15.55
C THR A 82 37.89 -14.92 14.08
N GLY A 83 38.03 -13.88 13.26
CA GLY A 83 38.58 -14.04 11.90
C GLY A 83 38.12 -12.98 10.91
N GLY A 84 38.59 -11.74 11.05
CA GLY A 84 38.28 -10.70 10.07
C GLY A 84 39.02 -9.38 10.30
N LEU A 85 40.30 -9.44 10.72
CA LEU A 85 41.13 -8.26 10.95
C LEU A 85 42.55 -8.46 10.40
N VAL A 86 42.69 -8.89 9.13
CA VAL A 86 43.97 -8.78 8.40
C VAL A 86 43.69 -8.66 6.90
N LEU A 87 43.44 -7.45 6.38
CA LEU A 87 43.79 -7.14 4.99
C LEU A 87 43.95 -5.63 4.73
N MET A 88 44.81 -4.96 5.50
CA MET A 88 45.42 -3.69 5.10
C MET A 88 46.87 -3.65 5.56
N LYS A 89 47.70 -4.49 4.93
CA LYS A 89 49.16 -4.44 5.08
C LYS A 89 49.86 -5.02 3.85
N GLN A 90 49.52 -4.51 2.66
CA GLN A 90 50.28 -4.82 1.43
C GLN A 90 50.15 -3.74 0.34
N LEU A 91 50.11 -2.47 0.72
CA LEU A 91 50.38 -1.36 -0.19
C LEU A 91 51.33 -0.40 0.53
N GLY A 92 52.64 -0.67 0.45
CA GLY A 92 53.63 0.18 1.11
C GLY A 92 55.01 -0.45 1.24
N LYS A 93 55.64 -0.77 0.10
CA LYS A 93 57.11 -0.76 -0.08
C LYS A 93 57.43 -1.03 -1.55
N ASN A 94 57.64 0.04 -2.30
CA ASN A 94 58.89 0.26 -3.04
C ASN A 94 58.81 1.62 -3.73
N ASP A 95 59.51 2.55 -3.10
CA ASP A 95 59.94 3.83 -3.62
C ASP A 95 60.61 3.70 -4.99
N LYS A 96 60.12 4.44 -5.98
CA LYS A 96 60.92 5.15 -6.98
C LYS A 96 60.16 6.40 -7.40
N LYS A 97 60.70 7.54 -6.96
CA LYS A 97 60.64 8.92 -7.49
C LYS A 97 59.50 9.26 -8.46
N ASP A 98 58.66 10.22 -8.10
CA ASP A 98 58.64 11.56 -8.72
C ASP A 98 57.54 12.46 -8.11
N ASP A 99 57.86 13.74 -8.01
CA ASP A 99 57.12 14.84 -7.37
C ASP A 99 55.68 15.08 -7.86
N ARG A 100 54.73 15.28 -6.93
CA ARG A 100 53.83 16.47 -6.82
C ARG A 100 52.72 16.30 -5.77
N PRO A 101 52.28 17.38 -5.08
CA PRO A 101 51.39 17.30 -3.93
C PRO A 101 49.92 17.55 -4.29
N VAL A 102 49.00 16.76 -3.74
CA VAL A 102 47.59 17.16 -3.57
C VAL A 102 47.09 16.71 -2.20
N ALA A 103 46.47 17.66 -1.51
CA ALA A 103 46.17 17.67 -0.09
C ALA A 103 44.97 16.79 0.30
N THR A 104 45.13 16.03 1.39
CA THR A 104 44.01 15.48 2.16
C THR A 104 43.86 16.31 3.43
N ARG A 105 42.75 17.05 3.55
CA ARG A 105 42.37 17.75 4.77
C ARG A 105 41.83 16.75 5.80
N THR A 106 42.53 16.62 6.90
CA THR A 106 42.07 15.97 8.13
C THR A 106 41.25 16.98 8.94
N VAL A 107 40.01 16.64 9.30
CA VAL A 107 39.21 17.41 10.27
C VAL A 107 39.63 16.98 11.67
N THR A 108 40.35 17.86 12.36
CA THR A 108 40.70 17.72 13.77
C THR A 108 39.60 18.34 14.63
N VAL A 109 39.03 17.53 15.51
CA VAL A 109 38.22 18.00 16.65
C VAL A 109 39.19 18.47 17.74
N GLY A 110 39.03 19.71 18.20
CA GLY A 110 39.79 20.27 19.32
C GLY A 110 39.12 21.53 19.89
N PRO A 111 39.26 21.80 21.20
CA PRO A 111 38.29 22.53 22.03
C PRO A 111 38.46 24.05 22.05
N SER A 112 37.41 24.75 22.52
CA SER A 112 37.41 26.17 22.91
C SER A 112 38.48 26.51 23.96
N PRO A 113 39.02 27.75 23.96
CA PRO A 113 38.52 28.72 24.96
C PRO A 113 38.54 30.22 24.55
N ALA A 114 37.65 30.95 25.23
CA ALA A 114 37.78 32.29 25.85
C ALA A 114 37.93 33.61 25.04
N GLY A 115 37.04 34.54 25.39
CA GLY A 115 37.23 36.00 25.41
C GLY A 115 36.54 36.75 24.27
N GLY A 116 35.70 37.77 24.46
CA GLY A 116 35.30 38.51 25.66
C GLY A 116 34.64 39.85 25.24
N GLY A 117 33.63 40.28 26.00
CA GLY A 117 33.09 41.66 26.04
C GLY A 117 32.11 42.03 24.92
N VAL A 118 31.11 42.89 25.06
CA VAL A 118 30.56 43.82 26.09
C VAL A 118 29.17 44.17 25.49
N GLY A 119 28.00 44.19 26.14
CA GLY A 119 27.53 44.79 27.39
C GLY A 119 26.18 45.50 27.10
N GLY A 120 25.30 45.63 28.10
CA GLY A 120 24.06 46.44 28.09
C GLY A 120 22.78 45.60 28.18
N ASP A 121 22.30 45.21 29.37
CA ASP A 121 21.40 45.95 30.29
C ASP A 121 19.99 46.15 29.70
N GLY A 122 18.86 45.81 30.33
CA GLY A 122 18.58 45.39 31.70
C GLY A 122 17.06 45.52 31.97
N GLY A 123 16.55 44.81 32.99
CA GLY A 123 15.19 44.95 33.57
C GLY A 123 14.20 43.91 33.06
N SER A 124 13.95 42.75 33.70
CA SER A 124 13.47 42.49 35.07
C SER A 124 12.12 43.15 35.37
N GLN A 125 11.05 42.34 35.41
CA GLN A 125 10.34 42.02 36.65
C GLN A 125 9.21 41.01 36.42
N ASP A 126 9.27 39.91 37.19
CA ASP A 126 8.15 39.06 37.57
C ASP A 126 6.95 39.85 38.07
N ARG A 127 5.74 39.45 37.67
CA ARG A 127 4.56 39.55 38.54
C ARG A 127 3.52 38.47 38.25
N VAL A 128 3.29 37.66 39.27
CA VAL A 128 2.12 36.82 39.51
C VAL A 128 0.84 37.67 39.54
N SER A 129 -0.23 37.23 38.88
CA SER A 129 -1.64 37.23 39.39
C SER A 129 -2.62 36.74 38.31
N ALA A 130 -3.47 35.79 38.68
CA ALA A 130 -4.64 35.34 37.91
C ALA A 130 -5.87 36.24 38.20
N PRO A 131 -7.09 35.86 37.75
CA PRO A 131 -7.82 36.35 36.58
C PRO A 131 -8.92 37.39 36.93
N PRO A 132 -9.73 37.82 35.95
CA PRO A 132 -11.16 37.81 36.23
C PRO A 132 -12.02 37.21 35.11
N SER A 133 -13.10 36.56 35.57
CA SER A 133 -14.29 36.21 34.82
C SER A 133 -14.96 37.42 34.16
N ALA A 134 -15.51 37.21 32.97
CA ALA A 134 -16.73 37.87 32.55
C ALA A 134 -17.52 36.94 31.62
N SER A 135 -18.63 36.42 32.15
CA SER A 135 -19.73 35.83 31.40
C SER A 135 -20.47 36.91 30.64
N ALA A 136 -20.80 36.67 29.37
CA ALA A 136 -22.02 37.19 28.74
C ALA A 136 -22.47 36.25 27.62
N SER A 137 -23.52 35.48 27.93
CA SER A 137 -24.37 34.78 26.97
C SER A 137 -25.22 35.78 26.18
N ALA A 138 -25.47 35.54 24.90
CA ALA A 138 -26.81 35.32 24.34
C ALA A 138 -26.85 35.35 22.79
N SER A 139 -27.15 34.17 22.23
CA SER A 139 -28.15 33.87 21.18
C SER A 139 -28.16 34.56 19.80
N ALA A 140 -28.16 33.65 18.81
CA ALA A 140 -29.02 33.56 17.63
C ALA A 140 -28.65 34.39 16.37
N GLY A 141 -28.31 33.64 15.31
CA GLY A 141 -28.21 34.15 13.94
C GLY A 141 -27.76 33.05 12.98
N ALA A 142 -28.72 32.32 12.42
CA ALA A 142 -28.53 31.23 11.46
C ALA A 142 -28.02 31.70 10.08
N LYS A 143 -27.61 30.70 9.26
CA LYS A 143 -27.32 30.68 7.80
C LYS A 143 -25.81 30.83 7.50
N THR A 144 -25.12 30.02 6.70
CA THR A 144 -25.52 29.02 5.68
C THR A 144 -24.25 28.28 5.23
N SER A 145 -24.39 26.99 4.90
CA SER A 145 -23.63 26.28 3.86
C SER A 145 -22.12 26.03 4.07
N ALA A 146 -21.78 25.06 4.93
CA ALA A 146 -20.61 24.22 4.66
C ALA A 146 -21.08 23.04 3.79
N SER A 147 -20.89 23.17 2.47
CA SER A 147 -21.08 22.10 1.51
C SER A 147 -20.02 21.03 1.77
N ALA A 148 -20.30 20.10 2.68
CA ALA A 148 -19.62 18.82 2.70
C ALA A 148 -20.04 18.10 1.42
N SER A 149 -19.21 18.19 0.38
CA SER A 149 -19.30 17.30 -0.77
C SER A 149 -19.03 15.89 -0.25
N ALA A 150 -20.10 15.22 0.19
CA ALA A 150 -20.13 13.79 0.33
C ALA A 150 -19.84 13.23 -1.06
N HIS A 151 -18.60 12.83 -1.30
CA HIS A 151 -18.27 12.00 -2.44
C HIS A 151 -19.01 10.69 -2.19
N GLN A 152 -20.20 10.55 -2.78
CA GLN A 152 -20.97 9.32 -2.77
C GLN A 152 -20.12 8.26 -3.49
N SER A 153 -19.28 7.58 -2.73
CA SER A 153 -18.68 6.31 -3.13
C SER A 153 -19.78 5.26 -3.05
N GLY A 154 -20.73 5.34 -3.98
CA GLY A 154 -21.63 4.23 -4.26
C GLY A 154 -20.76 3.13 -4.85
N ALA A 155 -20.39 2.16 -4.02
CA ALA A 155 -19.66 1.00 -4.53
C ALA A 155 -20.48 0.42 -5.70
N PRO A 156 -19.88 0.26 -6.89
CA PRO A 156 -20.59 -0.25 -8.05
C PRO A 156 -21.15 -1.65 -7.75
N ALA A 157 -22.24 -2.00 -8.42
CA ALA A 157 -22.93 -3.27 -8.22
C ALA A 157 -21.94 -4.45 -8.17
N GLY A 158 -22.01 -5.26 -7.11
CA GLY A 158 -21.13 -6.41 -6.91
C GLY A 158 -19.94 -6.17 -5.98
N PHE A 159 -19.55 -4.93 -5.66
CA PHE A 159 -18.45 -4.64 -4.73
C PHE A 159 -18.93 -4.03 -3.41
N THR A 160 -18.36 -4.46 -2.28
CA THR A 160 -18.55 -3.86 -0.95
C THR A 160 -17.24 -3.33 -0.42
N ALA A 161 -17.20 -2.06 -0.05
CA ALA A 161 -16.03 -1.46 0.59
C ALA A 161 -15.78 -2.11 1.96
N VAL A 162 -14.54 -2.55 2.21
CA VAL A 162 -14.08 -2.99 3.53
C VAL A 162 -13.49 -1.80 4.29
N TYR A 163 -12.68 -1.00 3.59
CA TYR A 163 -12.18 0.28 4.05
C TYR A 163 -11.78 1.13 2.84
N THR A 164 -11.77 2.45 3.03
CA THR A 164 -11.41 3.42 1.99
C THR A 164 -10.35 4.40 2.48
N ASP A 165 -9.51 4.85 1.57
CA ASP A 165 -8.54 5.94 1.73
C ASP A 165 -7.63 5.82 2.97
N ARG A 166 -7.29 4.59 3.35
CA ARG A 166 -6.41 4.35 4.48
C ARG A 166 -4.99 4.73 4.12
N ALA A 167 -4.45 5.75 4.75
CA ALA A 167 -3.06 6.14 4.61
C ALA A 167 -2.13 5.09 5.24
N LEU A 168 -1.16 4.60 4.46
CA LEU A 168 -0.19 3.60 4.87
C LEU A 168 1.21 4.00 4.38
N SER A 169 2.23 3.72 5.18
CA SER A 169 3.63 4.00 4.86
C SER A 169 4.52 2.82 5.22
N ALA A 170 5.17 2.23 4.22
CA ALA A 170 6.21 1.22 4.40
C ALA A 170 7.58 1.93 4.44
N PRO A 171 8.35 1.84 5.55
CA PRO A 171 9.60 2.58 5.72
C PRO A 171 10.79 1.96 4.96
N SER A 172 10.71 0.68 4.61
CA SER A 172 11.73 -0.04 3.84
C SER A 172 11.11 -1.24 3.13
N ASN A 173 11.91 -1.97 2.35
CA ASN A 173 11.54 -3.25 1.73
C ASN A 173 11.37 -4.42 2.73
N ASP A 174 11.70 -4.21 4.02
CA ASP A 174 11.42 -5.18 5.10
C ASP A 174 9.94 -5.16 5.52
N TYR A 175 9.15 -4.23 4.98
CA TYR A 175 7.73 -4.08 5.23
C TYR A 175 6.91 -4.17 3.95
N GLY A 176 5.68 -4.67 4.07
CA GLY A 176 4.72 -4.74 2.99
C GLY A 176 3.33 -4.28 3.43
N PHE A 177 2.52 -3.93 2.44
CA PHE A 177 1.12 -3.59 2.57
C PHE A 177 0.28 -4.87 2.50
N ASP A 178 -0.38 -5.18 3.59
CA ASP A 178 -1.44 -6.18 3.64
C ASP A 178 -2.72 -5.56 3.08
N LEU A 179 -3.05 -5.95 1.84
CA LEU A 179 -4.20 -5.42 1.10
C LEU A 179 -5.55 -5.87 1.65
N LEU A 180 -5.61 -6.92 2.47
CA LEU A 180 -6.86 -7.45 3.01
C LEU A 180 -7.20 -6.80 4.34
N ASN A 181 -6.16 -6.57 5.17
CA ASN A 181 -6.32 -6.02 6.52
C ASN A 181 -6.07 -4.51 6.60
N GLY A 182 -5.54 -3.90 5.53
CA GLY A 182 -5.26 -2.47 5.47
C GLY A 182 -4.20 -2.06 6.47
N LYS A 183 -3.07 -2.78 6.47
CA LYS A 183 -1.97 -2.57 7.42
C LYS A 183 -0.63 -2.64 6.71
N VAL A 184 0.38 -2.03 7.33
CA VAL A 184 1.78 -2.29 7.02
C VAL A 184 2.29 -3.33 8.01
N VAL A 185 2.91 -4.39 7.51
CA VAL A 185 3.42 -5.51 8.30
C VAL A 185 4.82 -5.90 7.83
N PRO A 186 5.66 -6.51 8.68
CA PRO A 186 6.95 -7.04 8.23
C PRO A 186 6.78 -8.08 7.12
N THR A 187 7.67 -8.13 6.14
CA THR A 187 7.58 -9.08 5.01
C THR A 187 7.76 -10.53 5.43
N SER A 188 8.31 -10.80 6.62
CA SER A 188 8.44 -12.14 7.19
C SER A 188 7.11 -12.79 7.59
N VAL A 189 6.01 -12.04 7.66
CA VAL A 189 4.71 -12.58 8.09
C VAL A 189 3.92 -13.23 6.94
N SER A 190 4.17 -12.82 5.69
CA SER A 190 3.46 -13.34 4.51
C SER A 190 4.17 -12.95 3.22
N ASP A 191 4.15 -13.86 2.24
CA ASP A 191 4.60 -13.61 0.87
C ASP A 191 3.54 -12.94 -0.01
N THR A 192 2.29 -12.78 0.47
CA THR A 192 1.16 -12.22 -0.29
C THR A 192 1.03 -10.70 -0.18
N LEU A 193 2.08 -10.01 0.28
CA LEU A 193 2.08 -8.56 0.50
C LEU A 193 2.53 -7.81 -0.75
N VAL A 194 1.91 -6.66 -1.02
CA VAL A 194 2.50 -5.65 -1.92
C VAL A 194 3.64 -4.98 -1.16
N ARG A 195 4.84 -4.89 -1.72
CA ARG A 195 6.00 -4.38 -0.97
C ARG A 195 6.92 -3.52 -1.81
N PRO A 196 7.57 -2.50 -1.22
CA PRO A 196 8.69 -1.84 -1.86
C PRO A 196 9.79 -2.85 -2.21
N SER A 197 10.41 -2.65 -3.35
CA SER A 197 11.65 -3.31 -3.75
C SER A 197 12.69 -2.25 -4.09
N TYR A 198 13.84 -2.66 -4.60
CA TYR A 198 14.93 -1.75 -4.95
C TYR A 198 14.52 -0.68 -5.98
N ASP A 199 13.78 -1.05 -7.03
CA ASP A 199 13.50 -0.20 -8.20
C ASP A 199 12.00 -0.07 -8.55
N LYS A 200 11.14 -0.79 -7.82
CA LYS A 200 9.71 -0.91 -8.14
C LYS A 200 8.89 -1.29 -6.93
N LEU A 201 7.58 -1.07 -7.02
CA LEU A 201 6.62 -1.69 -6.12
C LEU A 201 6.31 -3.12 -6.61
N TYR A 202 6.62 -4.12 -5.79
CA TYR A 202 6.34 -5.52 -6.09
C TYR A 202 4.91 -5.88 -5.69
N VAL A 203 4.20 -6.56 -6.59
CA VAL A 203 2.89 -7.17 -6.34
C VAL A 203 3.04 -8.69 -6.52
N PRO A 204 2.51 -9.53 -5.62
CA PRO A 204 2.56 -10.99 -5.78
C PRO A 204 1.79 -11.47 -7.02
N ASP A 205 2.14 -12.65 -7.54
CA ASP A 205 1.59 -13.18 -8.80
C ASP A 205 0.16 -13.73 -8.69
N ASP A 206 -0.33 -13.91 -7.47
CA ASP A 206 -1.74 -14.25 -7.17
C ASP A 206 -2.69 -13.07 -7.38
N PHE A 207 -2.16 -11.91 -7.80
CA PHE A 207 -2.92 -10.72 -8.09
C PHE A 207 -2.71 -10.27 -9.53
N ASP A 208 -3.83 -9.96 -10.19
CA ASP A 208 -3.82 -9.19 -11.42
C ASP A 208 -3.64 -7.70 -11.08
N ARG A 209 -3.05 -6.93 -12.00
CA ARG A 209 -2.56 -5.60 -11.66
C ARG A 209 -2.64 -4.64 -12.84
N TYR A 210 -2.92 -3.37 -12.57
CA TYR A 210 -3.07 -2.31 -13.57
C TYR A 210 -2.55 -0.97 -13.06
N LEU A 211 -1.79 -0.25 -13.89
CA LEU A 211 -1.35 1.12 -13.64
C LEU A 211 -2.30 2.10 -14.32
N SER A 212 -3.04 2.86 -13.52
CA SER A 212 -4.04 3.79 -14.03
C SER A 212 -3.43 5.04 -14.64
N LYS A 213 -3.99 5.46 -15.77
CA LYS A 213 -3.78 6.78 -16.37
C LYS A 213 -4.74 7.84 -15.83
N SER A 214 -5.84 7.42 -15.21
CA SER A 214 -6.86 8.27 -14.61
C SER A 214 -6.53 8.63 -13.16
N ASP A 215 -7.03 9.78 -12.70
CA ASP A 215 -6.83 10.29 -11.33
C ASP A 215 -7.81 9.71 -10.29
N SER A 216 -8.83 8.99 -10.76
CA SER A 216 -9.83 8.28 -9.97
C SER A 216 -10.33 7.05 -10.73
N LEU A 217 -10.64 5.98 -10.00
CA LEU A 217 -11.28 4.77 -10.52
C LEU A 217 -12.25 4.23 -9.47
N SER A 218 -13.41 3.76 -9.92
CA SER A 218 -14.27 2.89 -9.12
C SER A 218 -13.73 1.44 -9.09
N PRO A 219 -14.15 0.60 -8.14
CA PRO A 219 -13.78 -0.82 -8.10
C PRO A 219 -14.09 -1.59 -9.39
N GLN A 220 -15.22 -1.28 -10.02
CA GLN A 220 -15.61 -1.92 -11.29
C GLN A 220 -14.68 -1.49 -12.42
N GLU A 221 -14.45 -0.19 -12.59
CA GLU A 221 -13.53 0.31 -13.63
C GLU A 221 -12.11 -0.22 -13.44
N CYS A 222 -11.69 -0.36 -12.18
CA CYS A 222 -10.41 -0.97 -11.81
C CYS A 222 -10.32 -2.44 -12.25
N SER A 223 -11.36 -3.23 -11.99
CA SER A 223 -11.46 -4.62 -12.46
C SER A 223 -11.46 -4.70 -13.99
N ASP A 224 -12.29 -3.91 -14.66
CA ASP A 224 -12.38 -3.91 -16.12
C ASP A 224 -11.08 -3.46 -16.79
N ALA A 225 -10.35 -2.51 -16.18
CA ALA A 225 -9.08 -2.03 -16.70
C ALA A 225 -7.98 -3.09 -16.59
N ILE A 226 -7.98 -3.88 -15.50
CA ILE A 226 -7.11 -5.04 -15.34
C ILE A 226 -7.34 -6.05 -16.47
N ASP A 227 -8.59 -6.36 -16.78
CA ASP A 227 -8.93 -7.34 -17.82
C ASP A 227 -8.52 -6.86 -19.22
N LYS A 228 -8.65 -5.55 -19.49
CA LYS A 228 -8.35 -4.96 -20.79
C LYS A 228 -6.86 -4.75 -21.03
N ASN A 229 -6.12 -4.26 -20.03
CA ASN A 229 -4.75 -3.79 -20.19
C ASN A 229 -3.89 -4.08 -18.94
N PRO A 230 -3.63 -5.34 -18.57
CA PRO A 230 -2.86 -5.65 -17.37
C PRO A 230 -1.45 -5.07 -17.44
N SER A 231 -0.94 -4.59 -16.30
CA SER A 231 0.42 -4.06 -16.17
C SER A 231 1.40 -5.14 -15.72
N ALA A 232 2.61 -5.13 -16.29
CA ALA A 232 3.64 -6.11 -15.95
C ALA A 232 4.37 -5.77 -14.63
N SER A 233 4.57 -4.48 -14.34
CA SER A 233 5.33 -4.01 -13.18
C SER A 233 4.98 -2.56 -12.84
N PHE A 234 5.50 -2.09 -11.69
CA PHE A 234 5.33 -0.71 -11.21
C PHE A 234 6.68 -0.07 -10.85
N PRO A 235 7.53 0.28 -11.84
CA PRO A 235 8.78 0.99 -11.61
C PRO A 235 8.52 2.33 -10.91
N TYR A 236 9.40 2.75 -10.00
CA TYR A 236 9.18 4.00 -9.26
C TYR A 236 9.10 5.25 -10.15
N GLY A 237 9.77 5.24 -11.31
CA GLY A 237 9.67 6.32 -12.30
C GLY A 237 8.25 6.52 -12.86
N ASP A 238 7.40 5.50 -12.83
CA ASP A 238 6.02 5.54 -13.29
C ASP A 238 5.01 5.82 -12.18
N LEU A 239 5.50 6.00 -10.94
CA LEU A 239 4.71 6.18 -9.72
C LEU A 239 4.89 7.57 -9.09
N PRO A 240 4.61 8.68 -9.81
CA PRO A 240 4.57 9.99 -9.18
C PRO A 240 3.45 10.06 -8.14
N PRO A 241 3.53 10.97 -7.16
CA PRO A 241 2.42 11.25 -6.25
C PRO A 241 1.11 11.52 -7.02
N GLY A 242 0.03 10.89 -6.58
CA GLY A 242 -1.27 10.91 -7.22
C GLY A 242 -1.54 9.71 -8.14
N ARG A 243 -0.50 8.98 -8.58
CA ARG A 243 -0.67 7.82 -9.46
C ARG A 243 -1.48 6.71 -8.79
N LEU A 244 -2.46 6.19 -9.53
CA LEU A 244 -3.31 5.09 -9.08
C LEU A 244 -2.82 3.73 -9.59
N ILE A 245 -2.82 2.74 -8.69
CA ILE A 245 -2.54 1.33 -8.97
C ILE A 245 -3.77 0.52 -8.58
N CYS A 246 -4.17 -0.35 -9.49
CA CYS A 246 -5.25 -1.31 -9.34
C CYS A 246 -4.67 -2.70 -9.14
N VAL A 247 -5.16 -3.41 -8.13
CA VAL A 247 -4.76 -4.79 -7.85
C VAL A 247 -6.00 -5.61 -7.56
N ARG A 248 -6.16 -6.77 -8.21
CA ARG A 248 -7.29 -7.69 -8.01
C ARG A 248 -6.78 -9.06 -7.60
N ASN A 249 -7.27 -9.58 -6.49
CA ASN A 249 -6.92 -10.91 -6.03
C ASN A 249 -7.60 -11.96 -6.93
N ARG A 250 -6.83 -12.88 -7.51
CA ARG A 250 -7.34 -13.86 -8.49
C ARG A 250 -8.27 -14.91 -7.88
N GLN A 251 -8.17 -15.15 -6.57
CA GLN A 251 -8.98 -16.15 -5.88
C GLN A 251 -10.32 -15.58 -5.40
N SER A 252 -10.29 -14.42 -4.74
CA SER A 252 -11.47 -13.80 -4.12
C SER A 252 -12.14 -12.74 -4.98
N TRP A 253 -11.54 -12.35 -6.11
CA TRP A 253 -11.98 -11.26 -6.98
C TRP A 253 -12.07 -9.89 -6.30
N GLY A 254 -11.61 -9.77 -5.05
CA GLY A 254 -11.53 -8.50 -4.34
C GLY A 254 -10.53 -7.55 -5.01
N VAL A 255 -10.86 -6.26 -4.99
CA VAL A 255 -10.11 -5.20 -5.65
C VAL A 255 -9.53 -4.24 -4.61
N ALA A 256 -8.24 -3.94 -4.74
CA ALA A 256 -7.55 -2.88 -4.04
C ALA A 256 -7.21 -1.73 -5.01
N ILE A 257 -7.52 -0.51 -4.59
CA ILE A 257 -7.16 0.71 -5.29
C ILE A 257 -6.17 1.46 -4.40
N MET A 258 -4.95 1.66 -4.90
CA MET A 258 -3.87 2.33 -4.20
C MET A 258 -3.55 3.65 -4.90
N LYS A 259 -3.46 4.74 -4.15
CA LYS A 259 -2.96 6.03 -4.64
C LYS A 259 -1.61 6.33 -4.03
N ILE A 260 -0.59 6.43 -4.86
CA ILE A 260 0.76 6.79 -4.40
C ILE A 260 0.72 8.22 -3.84
N THR A 261 1.23 8.40 -2.63
CA THR A 261 1.35 9.71 -1.99
C THR A 261 2.80 10.16 -1.92
N ASN A 262 3.74 9.22 -1.78
CA ASN A 262 5.17 9.48 -1.79
C ASN A 262 5.95 8.20 -2.16
N VAL A 263 7.05 8.38 -2.90
CA VAL A 263 8.11 7.38 -3.05
C VAL A 263 9.42 8.05 -2.62
N GLY A 264 10.04 7.52 -1.58
CA GLY A 264 11.30 7.99 -1.03
C GLY A 264 12.51 7.44 -1.78
N ASN A 265 13.63 8.15 -1.69
CA ASN A 265 14.90 7.75 -2.34
C ASN A 265 15.56 6.53 -1.66
N ASP A 266 15.13 6.20 -0.46
CA ASP A 266 15.56 5.07 0.38
C ASP A 266 14.68 3.82 0.19
N GLY A 267 13.71 3.87 -0.73
CA GLY A 267 12.76 2.78 -0.96
C GLY A 267 11.55 2.82 -0.02
N ALA A 268 11.39 3.87 0.81
CA ALA A 268 10.15 4.09 1.54
C ALA A 268 9.01 4.41 0.56
N VAL A 269 7.82 3.87 0.81
CA VAL A 269 6.63 4.14 -0.03
C VAL A 269 5.46 4.49 0.87
N SER A 270 4.75 5.57 0.53
CA SER A 270 3.49 5.93 1.17
C SER A 270 2.36 5.97 0.15
N LEU A 271 1.19 5.47 0.53
CA LEU A 271 0.00 5.41 -0.31
C LEU A 271 -1.28 5.56 0.50
N SER A 272 -2.37 5.94 -0.15
CA SER A 272 -3.72 5.67 0.37
C SER A 272 -4.24 4.36 -0.24
N LEU A 273 -4.91 3.55 0.56
CA LEU A 273 -5.42 2.24 0.18
C LEU A 273 -6.92 2.14 0.44
N SER A 274 -7.64 1.74 -0.60
CA SER A 274 -9.04 1.32 -0.52
C SER A 274 -9.15 -0.14 -0.94
N TYR A 275 -9.92 -0.93 -0.21
CA TYR A 275 -10.14 -2.35 -0.53
C TYR A 275 -11.64 -2.69 -0.56
N TYR A 276 -12.02 -3.46 -1.56
CA TYR A 276 -13.39 -3.84 -1.86
C TYR A 276 -13.47 -5.36 -2.04
N ARG A 277 -14.42 -5.98 -1.35
CA ARG A 277 -14.77 -7.39 -1.57
C ARG A 277 -15.72 -7.49 -2.74
N TYR A 278 -15.54 -8.52 -3.55
CA TYR A 278 -16.53 -8.92 -4.54
C TYR A 278 -17.59 -9.80 -3.87
N ASN A 279 -18.87 -9.56 -4.13
CA ASN A 279 -20.00 -10.29 -3.55
C ASN A 279 -20.80 -11.11 -4.58
N GLY A 280 -20.28 -11.25 -5.80
CA GLY A 280 -20.91 -12.02 -6.87
C GLY A 280 -20.38 -13.43 -7.02
#